data_AF-A0A1G0Y3V2-F1
#
_entry.id   AF-A0A1G0Y3V2-F1
#
_cell.length_a   1.000
_cell.length_b   1.000
_cell.length_c   1.000
_cell.angle_alpha   90.00
_cell.angle_beta   90.00
_cell.angle_gamma   90.00
#
_symmetry.space_group_name_H-M   'P 1'
#
loop_
_entity.id
_entity.type
_entity.pdbx_description
1 polymer ?
#
loop_
_entity_poly.entity_id
_entity_poly.type
_entity_poly.pdbx_seq_one_letter_code
_entity_poly.pdbx_strand_id
1 'polypeptide(L)'
;MDIIGAKLMEFEKFLKSRKLVQEDKIKYYSNWVDKYLHGIGYRTEAITRDSIVRFSNSMLQDKRYVDWQVRQAENAVRIYVTNFLNLNLRPQVPAKEDGKEVQLELSWVDAILRMRESLRLRHYSYRTEQTYVEWIERVKKYLGKGNVFSITDDDVRNYLTNLAVKMRVSASTQNQAFNSILFLFRYVLNREMGEMRDNVRAKRPFRLPVVFSVAEVAKIISHLEGTAALMVKLLYGCGLRLNECMRLRVNSIDLERGLLHIRAAKGDKDRMVPMPGIFSHKGTEAL
;
A
#
# COMPACT_ATOMS: atom_id res chain seq x y z
N MET A 1 2.10 27.00 -35.22
CA MET A 1 2.28 26.43 -33.86
C MET A 1 0.97 25.72 -33.56
N ASP A 2 0.96 24.39 -33.60
CA ASP A 2 -0.29 23.62 -33.59
C ASP A 2 -1.07 23.80 -32.29
N ILE A 3 -2.41 23.83 -32.40
CA ILE A 3 -3.36 23.96 -31.28
C ILE A 3 -3.06 22.95 -30.15
N ILE A 4 -2.56 21.77 -30.52
CA ILE A 4 -2.15 20.70 -29.61
C ILE A 4 -0.92 21.10 -28.80
N GLY A 5 0.10 21.68 -29.45
CA GLY A 5 1.31 22.16 -28.77
C GLY A 5 1.01 23.28 -27.79
N ALA A 6 0.06 24.17 -28.12
CA ALA A 6 -0.41 25.19 -27.20
C ALA A 6 -1.10 24.59 -25.95
N LYS A 7 -1.98 23.60 -26.13
CA LYS A 7 -2.65 22.90 -25.01
C LYS A 7 -1.68 22.13 -24.12
N LEU A 8 -0.65 21.49 -24.69
CA LEU A 8 0.37 20.80 -23.89
C LEU A 8 1.21 21.78 -23.06
N MET A 9 1.56 22.95 -23.62
CA MET A 9 2.23 24.00 -22.85
C MET A 9 1.37 24.55 -21.71
N GLU A 10 0.05 24.70 -21.93
CA GLU A 10 -0.89 25.06 -20.86
C GLU A 10 -0.99 23.97 -19.79
N PHE A 11 -0.97 22.69 -20.19
CA PHE A 11 -0.94 21.57 -19.25
C PHE A 11 0.33 21.55 -18.41
N GLU A 12 1.50 21.84 -18.99
CA GLU A 12 2.75 21.97 -18.23
C GLU A 12 2.68 23.11 -17.20
N LYS A 13 2.15 24.27 -17.59
CA LYS A 13 1.90 25.41 -16.67
C LYS A 13 0.92 25.04 -15.56
N PHE A 14 -0.11 24.27 -15.88
CA PHE A 14 -1.08 23.76 -14.92
C PHE A 14 -0.44 22.82 -13.88
N LEU A 15 0.38 21.87 -14.34
CA LEU A 15 1.12 20.97 -13.43
C LEU A 15 2.04 21.75 -12.51
N LYS A 16 2.73 22.77 -13.04
CA LYS A 16 3.64 23.63 -12.28
C LYS A 16 2.90 24.47 -11.24
N SER A 17 1.82 25.16 -11.61
CA SER A 17 1.08 26.06 -10.72
C SER A 17 0.39 25.32 -9.58
N ARG A 18 -0.14 24.11 -9.83
CA ARG A 18 -0.83 23.29 -8.84
C ARG A 18 0.10 22.36 -8.05
N LYS A 19 1.41 22.36 -8.33
CA LYS A 19 2.42 21.48 -7.70
C LYS A 19 1.99 20.00 -7.68
N LEU A 20 1.34 19.54 -8.75
CA LEU A 20 0.82 18.16 -8.85
C LEU A 20 1.95 17.15 -9.14
N VAL A 21 3.03 17.62 -9.76
CA VAL A 21 4.18 16.84 -10.21
C VAL A 21 5.45 17.65 -9.94
N GLN A 22 6.58 16.99 -9.68
CA GLN A 22 7.89 17.64 -9.54
C GLN A 22 8.29 18.35 -10.84
N GLU A 23 8.95 19.51 -10.77
CA GLU A 23 9.23 20.34 -11.95
C GLU A 23 10.09 19.64 -13.02
N ASP A 24 11.06 18.83 -12.59
CA ASP A 24 11.91 18.00 -13.46
C ASP A 24 11.11 16.92 -14.20
N LYS A 25 9.97 16.50 -13.64
CA LYS A 25 9.10 15.46 -14.18
C LYS A 25 8.00 15.98 -15.11
N ILE A 26 7.73 17.29 -15.14
CA ILE A 26 6.60 17.88 -15.90
C ILE A 26 6.67 17.52 -17.39
N LYS A 27 7.87 17.59 -18.00
CA LYS A 27 8.05 17.24 -19.41
C LYS A 27 7.69 15.79 -19.73
N TYR A 28 7.98 14.86 -18.82
CA TYR A 28 7.62 13.45 -19.01
C TYR A 28 6.10 13.27 -19.01
N TYR A 29 5.40 13.99 -18.13
CA TYR A 29 3.93 13.95 -18.08
C TYR A 29 3.30 14.54 -19.34
N SER A 30 3.83 15.66 -19.84
CA SER A 30 3.43 16.25 -21.11
C SER A 30 3.61 15.28 -22.28
N ASN A 31 4.78 14.61 -22.35
CA ASN A 31 5.07 13.61 -23.37
C ASN A 31 4.15 12.38 -23.30
N TRP A 32 3.80 11.92 -22.10
CA TRP A 32 2.86 10.80 -21.95
C TRP A 32 1.46 11.16 -22.44
N VAL A 33 1.02 12.39 -22.16
CA VAL A 33 -0.26 12.90 -22.63
C VAL A 33 -0.26 13.07 -24.15
N ASP A 34 0.81 13.63 -24.72
CA ASP A 34 0.95 13.74 -26.17
C ASP A 34 0.88 12.36 -26.84
N LYS A 35 1.61 11.37 -26.30
CA LYS A 35 1.57 10.00 -26.81
C LYS A 35 0.17 9.37 -26.77
N TYR A 36 -0.56 9.61 -25.69
CA TYR A 36 -1.94 9.15 -25.57
C TYR A 36 -2.87 9.85 -26.58
N LEU A 37 -2.77 11.18 -26.68
CA LEU A 37 -3.55 11.97 -27.62
C LEU A 37 -3.27 11.55 -29.07
N HIS A 38 -2.01 11.31 -29.41
CA HIS A 38 -1.61 10.74 -30.70
C HIS A 38 -2.33 9.41 -30.98
N GLY A 39 -2.35 8.51 -29.99
CA GLY A 39 -3.02 7.20 -30.10
C GLY A 39 -4.54 7.27 -30.32
N ILE A 40 -5.20 8.37 -29.96
CA ILE A 40 -6.63 8.61 -30.23
C ILE A 40 -6.87 9.57 -31.41
N GLY A 41 -5.82 10.01 -32.10
CA GLY A 41 -5.87 10.94 -33.23
C GLY A 41 -6.14 12.39 -32.83
N TYR A 42 -5.70 12.78 -31.63
CA TYR A 42 -5.88 14.11 -31.02
C TYR A 42 -7.35 14.57 -30.88
N ARG A 43 -8.29 13.62 -30.97
CA ARG A 43 -9.73 13.86 -30.81
C ARG A 43 -10.09 13.87 -29.34
N THR A 44 -10.53 15.02 -28.85
CA THR A 44 -10.88 15.18 -27.42
C THR A 44 -12.15 14.39 -27.09
N GLU A 45 -13.06 14.26 -28.05
CA GLU A 45 -14.27 13.44 -28.01
C GLU A 45 -14.01 11.93 -27.93
N ALA A 46 -12.81 11.46 -28.34
CA ALA A 46 -12.42 10.07 -28.23
C ALA A 46 -11.91 9.68 -26.83
N ILE A 47 -11.75 10.67 -25.92
CA ILE A 47 -11.29 10.46 -24.56
C ILE A 47 -12.39 9.77 -23.75
N THR A 48 -12.17 8.50 -23.47
CA THR A 48 -13.05 7.61 -22.69
C THR A 48 -12.24 6.80 -21.69
N ARG A 49 -12.88 6.25 -20.65
CA ARG A 49 -12.19 5.34 -19.72
C ARG A 49 -11.53 4.16 -20.45
N ASP A 50 -12.24 3.59 -21.41
CA ASP A 50 -11.75 2.49 -22.24
C ASP A 50 -10.56 2.88 -23.11
N SER A 51 -10.50 4.12 -23.60
CA SER A 51 -9.32 4.60 -24.33
C SER A 51 -8.08 4.71 -23.42
N ILE A 52 -8.25 5.12 -22.16
CA ILE A 52 -7.14 5.18 -21.18
C ILE A 52 -6.67 3.77 -20.83
N VAL A 53 -7.60 2.84 -20.57
CA VAL A 53 -7.26 1.44 -20.27
C VAL A 53 -6.57 0.76 -21.45
N ARG A 54 -7.05 0.99 -22.68
CA ARG A 54 -6.40 0.47 -23.89
C ARG A 54 -5.00 1.02 -24.07
N PHE A 55 -4.79 2.31 -23.79
CA PHE A 55 -3.47 2.93 -23.82
C PHE A 55 -2.51 2.29 -22.80
N SER A 56 -2.94 2.14 -21.55
CA SER A 56 -2.12 1.49 -20.50
C SER A 56 -1.81 0.03 -20.84
N ASN A 57 -2.80 -0.74 -21.32
CA ASN A 57 -2.60 -2.14 -21.72
C ASN A 57 -1.65 -2.27 -22.91
N SER A 58 -1.75 -1.37 -23.90
CA SER A 58 -0.82 -1.33 -25.03
C SER A 58 0.62 -1.06 -24.56
N MET A 59 0.80 -0.15 -23.59
CA MET A 59 2.13 0.10 -23.02
C MET A 59 2.66 -1.06 -22.18
N LEU A 60 1.81 -1.82 -21.48
CA LEU A 60 2.23 -3.01 -20.73
C LEU A 60 2.69 -4.16 -21.63
N GLN A 61 2.09 -4.29 -22.81
CA GLN A 61 2.46 -5.33 -23.78
C GLN A 61 3.74 -4.98 -24.56
N ASP A 62 4.11 -3.70 -24.60
CA ASP A 62 5.33 -3.22 -25.25
C ASP A 62 6.54 -3.39 -24.33
N LYS A 63 7.44 -4.30 -24.69
CA LYS A 63 8.67 -4.65 -23.93
C LYS A 63 9.61 -3.47 -23.70
N ARG A 64 9.41 -2.32 -24.36
CA ARG A 64 10.21 -1.10 -24.16
C ARG A 64 9.87 -0.38 -22.85
N TYR A 65 8.70 -0.61 -22.26
CA TYR A 65 8.26 0.08 -21.05
C TYR A 65 8.29 -0.82 -19.83
N VAL A 66 8.83 -0.29 -18.74
CA VAL A 66 8.76 -0.95 -17.44
C VAL A 66 7.53 -0.49 -16.67
N ASP A 67 7.06 -1.34 -15.78
CA ASP A 67 5.86 -1.23 -14.95
C ASP A 67 5.60 0.16 -14.34
N TRP A 68 6.66 0.85 -13.89
CA TRP A 68 6.52 2.17 -13.29
C TRP A 68 6.31 3.28 -14.34
N GLN A 69 6.83 3.14 -15.56
CA GLN A 69 6.61 4.08 -16.66
C GLN A 69 5.18 3.99 -17.17
N VAL A 70 4.62 2.79 -17.28
CA VAL A 70 3.20 2.59 -17.62
C VAL A 70 2.31 3.28 -16.59
N ARG A 71 2.58 3.09 -15.30
CA ARG A 71 1.84 3.76 -14.22
C ARG A 71 1.98 5.28 -14.27
N GLN A 72 3.17 5.79 -14.61
CA GLN A 72 3.38 7.23 -14.78
C GLN A 72 2.59 7.78 -15.96
N ALA A 73 2.57 7.07 -17.09
CA ALA A 73 1.84 7.45 -18.28
C ALA A 73 0.32 7.45 -18.05
N GLU A 74 -0.20 6.39 -17.42
CA GLU A 74 -1.61 6.30 -17.01
C GLU A 74 -1.98 7.47 -16.09
N ASN A 75 -1.14 7.78 -15.09
CA ASN A 75 -1.39 8.89 -14.18
C ASN A 75 -1.34 10.25 -14.89
N ALA A 76 -0.41 10.44 -15.83
CA ALA A 76 -0.30 11.67 -16.60
C ALA A 76 -1.56 11.92 -17.45
N VAL A 77 -2.04 10.89 -18.16
CA VAL A 77 -3.29 10.94 -18.94
C VAL A 77 -4.47 11.20 -18.01
N ARG A 78 -4.52 10.54 -16.86
CA ARG A 78 -5.61 10.73 -15.90
C ARG A 78 -5.65 12.17 -15.40
N ILE A 79 -4.53 12.73 -14.95
CA ILE A 79 -4.45 14.13 -14.50
C ILE A 79 -4.85 15.08 -15.64
N TYR A 80 -4.39 14.83 -16.86
CA TYR A 80 -4.79 15.63 -18.02
C TYR A 80 -6.31 15.60 -18.24
N VAL A 81 -6.92 14.43 -18.21
CA VAL A 81 -8.36 14.28 -18.46
C VAL A 81 -9.20 14.82 -17.30
N THR A 82 -8.87 14.47 -16.06
CA THR A 82 -9.71 14.78 -14.90
C THR A 82 -9.45 16.16 -14.31
N ASN A 83 -8.21 16.65 -14.36
CA ASN A 83 -7.82 17.89 -13.69
C ASN A 83 -7.59 19.05 -14.66
N PHE A 84 -7.11 18.78 -15.87
CA PHE A 84 -6.85 19.83 -16.86
C PHE A 84 -8.03 20.04 -17.82
N LEU A 85 -8.60 18.96 -18.36
CA LEU A 85 -9.79 19.03 -19.22
C LEU A 85 -11.11 19.05 -18.44
N ASN A 86 -11.08 18.82 -17.12
CA ASN A 86 -12.26 18.71 -16.26
C ASN A 86 -13.31 17.70 -16.76
N LEU A 87 -12.89 16.65 -17.47
CA LEU A 87 -13.79 15.61 -17.97
C LEU A 87 -14.10 14.60 -16.86
N ASN A 88 -15.35 14.60 -16.38
CA ASN A 88 -15.85 13.64 -15.41
C ASN A 88 -16.24 12.33 -16.09
N LEU A 89 -15.33 11.36 -16.15
CA LEU A 89 -15.58 10.01 -16.70
C LEU A 89 -16.43 9.09 -15.77
N ARG A 90 -17.36 9.64 -14.96
CA ARG A 90 -18.29 8.89 -14.09
C ARG A 90 -19.55 8.45 -14.88
N PRO A 91 -20.32 7.44 -14.41
CA PRO A 91 -21.61 7.10 -15.02
C PRO A 91 -22.55 8.31 -15.00
N GLN A 92 -23.28 8.52 -16.10
CA GLN A 92 -24.23 9.63 -16.23
C GLN A 92 -25.32 9.56 -15.14
N VAL A 93 -25.36 10.58 -14.29
CA VAL A 93 -26.54 11.03 -13.53
C VAL A 93 -26.90 12.38 -14.14
N PRO A 94 -28.19 12.71 -14.37
CA PRO A 94 -28.57 13.79 -15.27
C PRO A 94 -28.04 15.15 -14.81
N ALA A 95 -27.63 15.94 -15.80
CA ALA A 95 -26.99 17.23 -15.67
C ALA A 95 -27.88 18.31 -15.01
N LYS A 96 -27.23 19.23 -14.29
CA LYS A 96 -27.52 20.66 -14.09
C LYS A 96 -26.54 21.21 -13.04
N GLU A 97 -26.11 22.46 -12.99
CA GLU A 97 -26.12 23.68 -13.82
C GLU A 97 -25.17 24.66 -13.05
N ASP A 98 -24.65 25.67 -13.73
CA ASP A 98 -23.98 26.88 -13.19
C ASP A 98 -22.57 26.77 -12.56
N GLY A 99 -21.56 26.92 -13.43
CA GLY A 99 -20.59 28.03 -13.34
C GLY A 99 -19.71 28.23 -12.10
N LYS A 100 -19.68 27.30 -11.13
CA LYS A 100 -18.79 27.35 -9.97
C LYS A 100 -17.64 26.36 -10.15
N GLU A 101 -16.40 26.81 -9.91
CA GLU A 101 -15.23 25.92 -9.80
C GLU A 101 -15.57 24.74 -8.89
N VAL A 102 -15.68 23.55 -9.45
CA VAL A 102 -15.94 22.33 -8.68
C VAL A 102 -14.68 22.05 -7.87
N GLN A 103 -14.70 22.44 -6.59
CA GLN A 103 -13.71 21.96 -5.63
C GLN A 103 -13.80 20.42 -5.64
N LEU A 104 -12.70 19.74 -5.96
CA LEU A 104 -12.62 18.29 -5.84
C LEU A 104 -12.87 17.90 -4.38
N GLU A 105 -14.10 17.55 -4.04
CA GLU A 105 -14.48 17.06 -2.73
C GLU A 105 -14.37 15.53 -2.72
N LEU A 106 -13.39 15.02 -1.98
CA LEU A 106 -13.37 13.63 -1.57
C LEU A 106 -13.52 13.59 -0.06
N SER A 107 -14.64 13.06 0.40
CA SER A 107 -14.85 12.87 1.83
C SER A 107 -13.87 11.83 2.38
N TRP A 108 -13.54 11.92 3.67
CA TRP A 108 -12.74 10.90 4.33
C TRP A 108 -13.37 9.52 4.28
N VAL A 109 -14.71 9.45 4.29
CA VAL A 109 -15.44 8.17 4.21
C VAL A 109 -15.17 7.51 2.87
N ASP A 110 -15.31 8.27 1.77
CA ASP A 110 -15.04 7.77 0.42
C ASP A 110 -13.57 7.39 0.23
N ALA A 111 -12.65 8.18 0.80
CA ALA A 111 -11.22 7.88 0.72
C ALA A 111 -10.87 6.57 1.42
N ILE A 112 -11.46 6.32 2.60
CA ILE A 112 -11.26 5.07 3.36
C ILE A 112 -11.86 3.88 2.60
N LEU A 113 -13.03 4.03 1.99
CA LEU A 113 -13.65 2.97 1.16
C LEU A 113 -12.75 2.59 -0.02
N ARG A 114 -12.32 3.60 -0.80
CA ARG A 114 -11.40 3.40 -1.94
C ARG A 114 -10.06 2.80 -1.50
N MET A 115 -9.59 3.16 -0.31
CA MET A 115 -8.37 2.60 0.27
C MET A 115 -8.53 1.10 0.55
N ARG A 116 -9.64 0.68 1.18
CA ARG A 116 -9.93 -0.73 1.44
C ARG A 116 -10.04 -1.52 0.13
N GLU A 117 -10.76 -1.01 -0.85
CA GLU A 117 -10.87 -1.63 -2.18
C GLU A 117 -9.49 -1.80 -2.83
N SER A 118 -8.66 -0.74 -2.81
CA SER A 118 -7.31 -0.77 -3.38
C SER A 118 -6.37 -1.73 -2.66
N LEU A 119 -6.49 -1.84 -1.33
CA LEU A 119 -5.69 -2.77 -0.53
C LEU A 119 -6.06 -4.23 -0.86
N ARG A 120 -7.36 -4.53 -0.94
CA ARG A 120 -7.87 -5.87 -1.26
C ARG A 120 -7.55 -6.29 -2.68
N LEU A 121 -7.73 -5.38 -3.66
CA LEU A 121 -7.37 -5.62 -5.06
C LEU A 121 -5.90 -5.99 -5.23
N ARG A 122 -5.03 -5.45 -4.37
CA ARG A 122 -3.59 -5.72 -4.36
C ARG A 122 -3.19 -6.87 -3.43
N HIS A 123 -4.16 -7.65 -2.95
CA HIS A 123 -3.96 -8.79 -2.07
C HIS A 123 -3.15 -8.48 -0.79
N TYR A 124 -3.30 -7.27 -0.25
CA TYR A 124 -2.76 -6.97 1.08
C TYR A 124 -3.50 -7.78 2.14
N SER A 125 -2.80 -8.15 3.21
CA SER A 125 -3.43 -8.84 4.33
C SER A 125 -4.49 -7.95 4.98
N TYR A 126 -5.57 -8.57 5.47
CA TYR A 126 -6.61 -7.84 6.22
C TYR A 126 -6.05 -7.07 7.43
N ARG A 127 -5.01 -7.61 8.08
CA ARG A 127 -4.33 -6.92 9.18
C ARG A 127 -3.63 -5.65 8.71
N THR A 128 -3.04 -5.67 7.52
CA THR A 128 -2.46 -4.46 6.90
C THR A 128 -3.55 -3.45 6.57
N GLU A 129 -4.71 -3.90 6.05
CA GLU A 129 -5.86 -3.03 5.81
C GLU A 129 -6.31 -2.33 7.10
N GLN A 130 -6.51 -3.07 8.18
CA GLN A 130 -6.89 -2.50 9.48
C GLN A 130 -5.87 -1.47 9.97
N THR A 131 -4.58 -1.82 9.98
CA THR A 131 -3.51 -0.90 10.41
C THR A 131 -3.50 0.37 9.56
N TYR A 132 -3.68 0.23 8.24
CA TYR A 132 -3.63 1.35 7.32
C TYR A 132 -4.82 2.28 7.51
N VAL A 133 -6.04 1.74 7.62
CA VAL A 133 -7.25 2.52 7.89
C VAL A 133 -7.16 3.24 9.23
N GLU A 134 -6.71 2.55 10.29
CA GLU A 134 -6.54 3.15 11.61
C GLU A 134 -5.56 4.35 11.57
N TRP A 135 -4.46 4.24 10.83
CA TRP A 135 -3.55 5.37 10.64
C TRP A 135 -4.19 6.54 9.88
N ILE A 136 -5.02 6.27 8.87
CA ILE A 136 -5.72 7.32 8.13
C ILE A 136 -6.77 8.01 9.01
N GLU A 137 -7.47 7.28 9.88
CA GLU A 137 -8.40 7.86 10.86
C GLU A 137 -7.67 8.77 11.87
N ARG A 138 -6.47 8.38 12.31
CA ARG A 138 -5.63 9.23 13.17
C ARG A 138 -5.17 10.50 12.45
N VAL A 139 -4.78 10.40 11.18
CA VAL A 139 -4.43 11.56 10.35
C VAL A 139 -5.64 12.49 10.19
N LYS A 140 -6.82 11.94 9.87
CA LYS A 140 -8.07 12.69 9.79
C LYS A 140 -8.32 13.49 11.07
N LYS A 141 -8.23 12.82 12.23
CA LYS A 141 -8.44 13.46 13.54
C LYS A 141 -7.40 14.55 13.82
N TYR A 142 -6.14 14.32 13.48
CA TYR A 142 -5.07 15.28 13.72
C TYR A 142 -5.19 16.54 12.84
N LEU A 143 -5.51 16.37 11.56
CA LEU A 143 -5.57 17.49 10.62
C LEU A 143 -6.87 18.29 10.73
N GLY A 144 -7.99 17.65 11.13
CA GLY A 144 -9.28 18.32 11.25
C GLY A 144 -9.87 18.84 9.92
N LYS A 145 -9.25 18.52 8.79
CA LYS A 145 -9.69 18.97 7.46
C LYS A 145 -10.89 18.14 7.01
N GLY A 146 -11.90 18.76 6.42
CA GLY A 146 -13.08 18.04 5.90
C GLY A 146 -12.82 17.26 4.61
N ASN A 147 -11.90 17.74 3.78
CA ASN A 147 -11.60 17.21 2.45
C ASN A 147 -10.21 16.55 2.39
N VAL A 148 -10.12 15.32 1.91
CA VAL A 148 -8.85 14.58 1.81
C VAL A 148 -7.91 15.18 0.76
N PHE A 149 -8.42 15.84 -0.27
CA PHE A 149 -7.58 16.51 -1.28
C PHE A 149 -6.85 17.75 -0.74
N SER A 150 -7.32 18.32 0.36
CA SER A 150 -6.68 19.50 0.99
C SER A 150 -5.42 19.16 1.79
N ILE A 151 -5.04 17.88 1.87
CA ILE A 151 -3.83 17.44 2.54
C ILE A 151 -2.62 17.79 1.67
N THR A 152 -1.68 18.49 2.28
CA THR A 152 -0.41 18.91 1.68
C THR A 152 0.75 18.06 2.21
N ASP A 153 1.90 18.15 1.54
CA ASP A 153 3.12 17.52 2.01
C ASP A 153 3.53 18.08 3.38
N ASP A 154 3.31 19.38 3.64
CA ASP A 154 3.62 19.99 4.93
C ASP A 154 2.74 19.46 6.07
N ASP A 155 1.45 19.19 5.81
CA ASP A 155 0.55 18.55 6.78
C ASP A 155 1.08 17.18 7.21
N VAL A 156 1.53 16.39 6.23
CA VAL A 156 2.10 15.07 6.47
C VAL A 156 3.41 15.18 7.26
N ARG A 157 4.26 16.15 6.94
CA ARG A 157 5.52 16.40 7.68
C ARG A 157 5.24 16.77 9.13
N ASN A 158 4.29 17.67 9.35
CA ASN A 158 3.89 18.13 10.68
C ASN A 158 3.31 16.99 11.51
N TYR A 159 2.46 16.15 10.91
CA TYR A 159 1.92 14.97 11.58
C TYR A 159 3.01 13.98 11.97
N LEU A 160 3.93 13.64 11.06
CA LEU A 160 5.01 12.69 11.34
C LEU A 160 6.01 13.26 12.37
N THR A 161 6.24 14.58 12.37
CA THR A 161 7.04 15.27 13.40
C THR A 161 6.34 15.23 14.75
N ASN A 162 5.02 15.42 14.81
CA ASN A 162 4.25 15.25 16.04
C ASN A 162 4.40 13.83 16.61
N LEU A 163 4.29 12.80 15.75
CA LEU A 163 4.49 11.41 16.17
C LEU A 163 5.89 11.18 16.75
N ALA A 164 6.93 11.69 16.08
CA ALA A 164 8.32 11.47 16.47
C ALA A 164 8.73 12.27 17.72
N VAL A 165 8.39 13.55 17.78
CA VAL A 165 8.90 14.49 18.79
C VAL A 165 7.97 14.58 20.00
N LYS A 166 6.67 14.77 19.77
CA LYS A 166 5.69 14.97 20.85
C LYS A 166 5.23 13.64 21.43
N MET A 167 4.86 12.69 20.57
CA MET A 167 4.39 11.37 21.02
C MET A 167 5.51 10.36 21.24
N ARG A 168 6.75 10.67 20.81
CA ARG A 168 7.94 9.82 20.97
C ARG A 168 7.72 8.36 20.54
N VAL A 169 6.98 8.16 19.45
CA VAL A 169 6.70 6.81 18.95
C VAL A 169 7.96 6.15 18.41
N SER A 170 7.97 4.81 18.40
CA SER A 170 9.09 4.06 17.80
C SER A 170 9.23 4.36 16.30
N ALA A 171 10.44 4.25 15.76
CA ALA A 171 10.69 4.35 14.31
C ALA A 171 9.83 3.37 13.49
N SER A 172 9.53 2.18 14.03
CA SER A 172 8.64 1.22 13.36
C SER A 172 7.21 1.73 13.28
N THR A 173 6.72 2.36 14.35
CA THR A 173 5.39 2.95 14.44
C THR A 173 5.25 4.13 13.47
N GLN A 174 6.24 5.03 13.45
CA GLN A 174 6.29 6.15 12.51
C GLN A 174 6.31 5.67 11.05
N ASN A 175 7.11 4.64 10.75
CA ASN A 175 7.17 4.07 9.40
C ASN A 175 5.85 3.41 8.97
N GLN A 176 5.09 2.79 9.89
CA GLN A 176 3.76 2.29 9.57
C GLN A 176 2.82 3.43 9.19
N ALA A 177 2.77 4.50 10.01
CA ALA A 177 1.96 5.69 9.71
C ALA A 177 2.32 6.30 8.35
N PHE A 178 3.62 6.49 8.09
CA PHE A 178 4.12 7.01 6.83
C PHE A 178 3.73 6.13 5.63
N ASN A 179 3.86 4.81 5.74
CA ASN A 179 3.48 3.90 4.65
C ASN A 179 1.97 3.92 4.37
N SER A 180 1.13 4.08 5.40
CA SER A 180 -0.32 4.23 5.24
C SER A 180 -0.68 5.54 4.51
N ILE A 181 -0.03 6.65 4.88
CA ILE A 181 -0.21 7.94 4.20
C ILE A 181 0.29 7.87 2.76
N LEU A 182 1.46 7.28 2.53
CA LEU A 182 2.01 7.09 1.18
C LEU A 182 1.07 6.26 0.30
N PHE A 183 0.43 5.23 0.87
CA PHE A 183 -0.58 4.45 0.17
C PHE A 183 -1.79 5.29 -0.22
N LEU A 184 -2.32 6.10 0.71
CA LEU A 184 -3.44 7.02 0.45
C LEU A 184 -3.08 7.97 -0.71
N PHE A 185 -1.93 8.63 -0.65
CA PHE A 185 -1.48 9.55 -1.70
C PHE A 185 -1.38 8.86 -3.06
N ARG A 186 -0.70 7.72 -3.12
CA ARG A 186 -0.44 7.04 -4.39
C ARG A 186 -1.69 6.43 -5.01
N TYR A 187 -2.52 5.75 -4.23
CA TYR A 187 -3.57 4.87 -4.79
C TYR A 187 -4.98 5.41 -4.62
N VAL A 188 -5.21 6.35 -3.70
CA VAL A 188 -6.53 6.97 -3.52
C VAL A 188 -6.55 8.36 -4.14
N LEU A 189 -5.54 9.18 -3.83
CA LEU A 189 -5.42 10.55 -4.34
C LEU A 189 -4.72 10.64 -5.70
N ASN A 190 -4.01 9.58 -6.12
CA ASN A 190 -3.20 9.54 -7.35
C ASN A 190 -2.17 10.67 -7.44
N ARG A 191 -1.60 11.05 -6.29
CA ARG A 191 -0.61 12.11 -6.13
C ARG A 191 0.72 11.51 -5.69
N GLU A 192 1.81 11.94 -6.31
CA GLU A 192 3.15 11.63 -5.79
C GLU A 192 3.43 12.51 -4.56
N MET A 193 3.89 11.91 -3.46
CA MET A 193 4.61 12.67 -2.44
C MET A 193 5.99 12.99 -3.01
N GLY A 194 6.38 14.27 -3.02
CA GLY A 194 7.65 14.73 -3.59
C GLY A 194 8.87 14.25 -2.79
N GLU A 195 9.81 15.16 -2.49
CA GLU A 195 11.07 14.84 -1.79
C GLU A 195 10.89 14.24 -0.38
N MET A 196 9.70 14.36 0.20
CA MET A 196 9.36 13.75 1.49
C MET A 196 9.43 12.22 1.49
N ARG A 197 9.34 11.57 0.32
CA ARG A 197 9.33 10.11 0.23
C ARG A 197 10.59 9.48 0.84
N ASP A 198 11.73 10.11 0.62
CA ASP A 198 13.03 9.57 1.02
C ASP A 198 13.55 10.18 2.33
N ASN A 199 13.14 11.42 2.65
CA ASN A 199 13.65 12.17 3.81
C ASN A 199 12.94 11.90 5.14
N VAL A 200 11.70 11.38 5.14
CA VAL A 200 10.90 11.22 6.38
C VAL A 200 10.95 9.80 6.95
N ARG A 201 11.57 8.86 6.25
CA ARG A 201 11.62 7.47 6.72
C ARG A 201 12.55 7.36 7.92
N ALA A 202 11.99 6.98 9.07
CA ALA A 202 12.75 6.84 10.30
C ALA A 202 13.72 5.65 10.20
N LYS A 203 15.02 5.91 10.37
CA LYS A 203 16.03 4.85 10.49
C LYS A 203 15.73 4.02 11.74
N ARG A 204 15.51 2.73 11.55
CA ARG A 204 15.33 1.80 12.66
C ARG A 204 16.71 1.38 13.17
N PRO A 205 17.04 1.57 14.45
CA PRO A 205 18.27 1.02 14.99
C PRO A 205 18.22 -0.50 14.91
N PHE A 206 19.26 -1.11 14.32
CA PHE A 206 19.42 -2.55 14.35
C PHE A 206 19.81 -2.96 15.77
N ARG A 207 19.03 -3.85 16.38
CA ARG A 207 19.35 -4.45 17.68
C ARG A 207 19.54 -5.94 17.46
N LEU A 208 20.57 -6.51 18.07
CA LEU A 208 20.76 -7.95 18.05
C LEU A 208 19.57 -8.63 18.74
N PRO A 209 19.04 -9.72 18.17
CA PRO A 209 18.02 -10.53 18.84
C PRO A 209 18.56 -11.04 20.18
N VAL A 210 17.83 -10.80 21.25
CA VAL A 210 18.07 -11.46 22.53
C VAL A 210 17.35 -12.81 22.48
N VAL A 211 18.09 -13.89 22.70
CA VAL A 211 17.57 -15.26 22.70
C VAL A 211 17.68 -15.86 24.10
N PHE A 212 16.73 -16.69 24.47
CA PHE A 212 16.79 -17.46 25.71
C PHE A 212 17.79 -18.61 25.56
N SER A 213 18.48 -18.91 26.66
CA SER A 213 19.23 -20.16 26.82
C SER A 213 18.28 -21.36 26.91
N VAL A 214 18.81 -22.56 26.63
CA VAL A 214 18.04 -23.81 26.74
C VAL A 214 17.46 -24.00 28.15
N ALA A 215 18.21 -23.63 29.19
CA ALA A 215 17.78 -23.73 30.57
C ALA A 215 16.61 -22.77 30.89
N GLU A 216 16.65 -21.53 30.39
CA GLU A 216 15.55 -20.57 30.56
C GLU A 216 14.29 -21.03 29.84
N VAL A 217 14.41 -21.56 28.62
CA VAL A 217 13.26 -22.10 27.89
C VAL A 217 12.66 -23.29 28.63
N ALA A 218 13.49 -24.22 29.13
CA ALA A 218 13.02 -25.35 29.93
C ALA A 218 12.27 -24.89 31.18
N LYS A 219 12.79 -23.88 31.89
CA LYS A 219 12.13 -23.28 33.06
C LYS A 219 10.81 -22.61 32.69
N ILE A 220 10.70 -21.94 31.54
CA ILE A 220 9.42 -21.36 31.09
C ILE A 220 8.42 -22.48 30.81
N ILE A 221 8.83 -23.51 30.06
CA ILE A 221 7.95 -24.62 29.68
C ILE A 221 7.46 -25.39 30.92
N SER A 222 8.26 -25.50 31.99
CA SER A 222 7.86 -26.20 33.21
C SER A 222 6.73 -25.52 33.98
N HIS A 223 6.45 -24.25 33.72
CA HIS A 223 5.35 -23.50 34.35
C HIS A 223 4.10 -23.41 33.46
N LEU A 224 4.10 -24.09 32.31
CA LEU A 224 2.99 -24.10 31.37
C LEU A 224 2.30 -25.45 31.37
N GLU A 225 0.97 -25.44 31.26
CA GLU A 225 0.16 -26.65 31.19
C GLU A 225 -0.80 -26.63 29.99
N GLY A 226 -1.35 -27.81 29.66
CA GLY A 226 -2.36 -27.98 28.62
C GLY A 226 -1.97 -27.44 27.24
N THR A 227 -2.92 -26.79 26.58
CA THR A 227 -2.77 -26.28 25.21
C THR A 227 -1.65 -25.24 25.08
N ALA A 228 -1.47 -24.39 26.09
CA ALA A 228 -0.42 -23.37 26.07
C ALA A 228 0.98 -23.99 26.05
N ALA A 229 1.20 -25.04 26.86
CA ALA A 229 2.45 -25.79 26.87
C ALA A 229 2.73 -26.43 25.51
N LEU A 230 1.73 -27.07 24.90
CA LEU A 230 1.83 -27.66 23.56
C LEU A 230 2.23 -26.61 22.51
N MET A 231 1.53 -25.47 22.49
CA MET A 231 1.81 -24.39 21.55
C MET A 231 3.24 -23.85 21.70
N VAL A 232 3.71 -23.61 22.93
CA VAL A 232 5.08 -23.12 23.17
C VAL A 232 6.12 -24.15 22.75
N LYS A 233 5.91 -25.43 23.07
CA LYS A 233 6.81 -26.50 22.64
C LYS A 233 6.85 -26.64 21.10
N LEU A 234 5.73 -26.44 20.39
CA LEU A 234 5.70 -26.42 18.92
C LEU A 234 6.38 -25.18 18.33
N LEU A 235 6.15 -24.00 18.92
CA LEU A 235 6.82 -22.76 18.51
C LEU A 235 8.35 -22.88 18.63
N TYR A 236 8.82 -23.39 19.77
CA TYR A 236 10.24 -23.59 20.04
C TYR A 236 10.84 -24.73 19.20
N GLY A 237 10.24 -25.92 19.24
CA GLY A 237 10.78 -27.13 18.64
C GLY A 237 10.68 -27.18 17.12
N CYS A 238 9.66 -26.55 16.53
CA CYS A 238 9.43 -26.54 15.08
C CYS A 238 9.73 -25.17 14.44
N GLY A 239 10.15 -24.16 15.22
CA GLY A 239 10.47 -22.81 14.72
C GLY A 239 9.27 -22.11 14.08
N LEU A 240 8.06 -22.35 14.60
CA LEU A 240 6.84 -21.77 14.04
C LEU A 240 6.73 -20.29 14.38
N ARG A 241 6.15 -19.52 13.47
CA ARG A 241 5.62 -18.18 13.81
C ARG A 241 4.32 -18.35 14.60
N LEU A 242 4.01 -17.40 15.46
CA LEU A 242 2.76 -17.42 16.25
C LEU A 242 1.53 -17.73 15.41
N ASN A 243 1.32 -17.01 14.30
CA ASN A 243 0.17 -17.23 13.42
C ASN A 243 0.20 -18.58 12.68
N GLU A 244 1.38 -19.15 12.45
CA GLU A 244 1.49 -20.48 11.85
C GLU A 244 1.02 -21.54 12.86
N CYS A 245 1.46 -21.42 14.12
CA CYS A 245 0.99 -22.27 15.21
C CYS A 245 -0.53 -22.17 15.43
N MET A 246 -1.08 -20.95 15.44
CA MET A 246 -2.51 -20.72 15.65
C MET A 246 -3.42 -21.24 14.51
N ARG A 247 -2.85 -21.48 13.32
CA ARG A 247 -3.59 -21.92 12.12
C ARG A 247 -3.35 -23.37 11.75
N LEU A 248 -2.58 -24.10 12.57
CA LEU A 248 -2.36 -25.52 12.38
C LEU A 248 -3.68 -26.28 12.33
N ARG A 249 -3.77 -27.22 11.39
CA ARG A 249 -4.90 -28.13 11.25
C ARG A 249 -4.42 -29.55 11.50
N VAL A 250 -5.32 -30.44 11.90
CA VAL A 250 -5.01 -31.87 12.10
C VAL A 250 -4.34 -32.47 10.86
N ASN A 251 -4.87 -32.19 9.66
CA ASN A 251 -4.30 -32.65 8.37
C ASN A 251 -2.93 -32.03 8.01
N SER A 252 -2.37 -31.21 8.89
CA SER A 252 -1.03 -30.65 8.74
C SER A 252 0.01 -31.45 9.52
N ILE A 253 -0.42 -32.42 10.34
CA ILE A 253 0.44 -33.19 11.23
C ILE A 253 0.59 -34.59 10.63
N ASP A 254 1.82 -34.96 10.33
CA ASP A 254 2.20 -36.32 9.94
C ASP A 254 2.95 -36.96 11.10
N LEU A 255 2.21 -37.69 11.94
CA LEU A 255 2.75 -38.34 13.14
C LEU A 255 3.65 -39.53 12.81
N GLU A 256 3.43 -40.18 11.68
CA GLU A 256 4.20 -41.35 11.24
C GLU A 256 5.60 -40.94 10.80
N ARG A 257 5.69 -39.87 10.00
CA ARG A 257 6.97 -39.31 9.54
C ARG A 257 7.58 -38.30 10.50
N GLY A 258 6.84 -37.89 11.53
CA GLY A 258 7.27 -36.84 12.45
C GLY A 258 7.45 -35.49 11.74
N LEU A 259 6.55 -35.15 10.83
CA LEU A 259 6.62 -33.94 10.01
C LEU A 259 5.40 -33.03 10.23
N LEU A 260 5.62 -31.74 10.09
CA LEU A 260 4.58 -30.72 10.18
C LEU A 260 4.53 -29.90 8.89
N HIS A 261 3.38 -29.93 8.22
CA HIS A 261 3.07 -29.18 7.02
C HIS A 261 2.56 -27.78 7.34
N ILE A 262 3.40 -26.77 7.18
CA ILE A 262 3.01 -25.37 7.37
C ILE A 262 2.52 -24.81 6.04
N ARG A 263 1.24 -24.51 5.95
CA ARG A 263 0.60 -23.94 4.76
C ARG A 263 0.55 -22.42 4.79
N ALA A 264 0.59 -21.78 3.61
CA ALA A 264 0.45 -20.34 3.44
C ALA A 264 1.36 -19.54 4.39
N ALA A 265 2.64 -19.93 4.46
CA ALA A 265 3.61 -19.20 5.26
C ALA A 265 3.92 -17.83 4.63
N LYS A 266 4.95 -17.15 5.14
CA LYS A 266 5.36 -15.84 4.59
C LYS A 266 5.58 -15.94 3.07
N GLY A 267 4.87 -15.11 2.32
CA GLY A 267 4.91 -15.10 0.86
C GLY A 267 4.06 -16.17 0.19
N ASP A 268 3.09 -16.73 0.92
CA ASP A 268 2.19 -17.79 0.46
C ASP A 268 2.93 -19.06 0.04
N LYS A 269 4.00 -19.38 0.76
CA LYS A 269 4.84 -20.56 0.52
C LYS A 269 4.56 -21.62 1.56
N ASP A 270 4.40 -22.85 1.10
CA ASP A 270 4.29 -24.01 1.97
C ASP A 270 5.70 -24.50 2.35
N ARG A 271 5.83 -25.03 3.57
CA ARG A 271 7.06 -25.71 4.01
C ARG A 271 6.75 -26.86 4.96
N MET A 272 7.59 -27.88 4.93
CA MET A 272 7.60 -28.93 5.94
C MET A 272 8.67 -28.61 6.99
N VAL A 273 8.37 -28.88 8.26
CA VAL A 273 9.35 -28.82 9.35
C VAL A 273 9.37 -30.14 10.11
N PRO A 274 10.56 -30.63 10.52
CA PRO A 274 10.64 -31.80 11.38
C PRO A 274 10.02 -31.47 12.74
N MET A 275 9.28 -32.43 13.27
CA MET A 275 8.66 -32.34 14.58
C MET A 275 9.56 -33.04 15.63
N PRO A 276 9.81 -32.43 16.79
CA PRO A 276 10.59 -33.04 17.85
C PRO A 276 10.01 -34.40 18.30
N GLY A 277 10.90 -35.33 18.66
CA GLY A 277 10.54 -36.71 19.03
C GLY A 277 9.48 -36.81 20.13
N ILE A 278 9.43 -35.83 21.06
CA ILE A 278 8.44 -35.71 22.14
C ILE A 278 6.98 -35.67 21.65
N PHE A 279 6.77 -35.36 20.38
CA PHE A 279 5.45 -35.32 19.73
C PHE A 279 5.23 -36.45 18.73
N SER A 280 6.28 -37.19 18.40
CA SER A 280 6.19 -38.35 17.51
C SER A 280 5.74 -39.58 18.28
N HIS A 281 5.16 -40.56 17.59
CA HIS A 281 4.70 -41.81 18.21
C HIS A 281 5.81 -42.57 18.97
N LYS A 282 7.08 -42.31 18.62
CA LYS A 282 8.28 -42.87 19.27
C LYS A 282 8.67 -42.16 20.57
N GLY A 283 8.09 -41.00 20.89
CA GLY A 283 8.36 -40.25 22.13
C GLY A 283 7.57 -40.74 23.34
N THR A 284 6.50 -41.51 23.13
CA THR A 284 5.64 -42.05 24.19
C THR A 284 6.24 -43.25 24.93
N GLU A 285 7.34 -43.82 24.44
CA GLU A 285 8.07 -44.92 25.11
C GLU A 285 9.26 -44.43 25.97
N ALA A 286 9.51 -43.12 26.05
CA ALA A 286 10.70 -42.54 26.68
C ALA A 286 10.40 -41.48 27.76
N LEU A 287 9.20 -41.49 28.34
CA LEU A 287 8.82 -40.76 29.56
C LEU A 287 8.26 -41.74 30.58
#